data_AF-A0A523BPW9-F1
#
_entry.id   AF-A0A523BPW9-F1
#
_cell.length_a   1.000
_cell.length_b   1.000
_cell.length_c   1.000
_cell.angle_alpha   90.00
_cell.angle_beta   90.00
_cell.angle_gamma   90.00
#
_symmetry.space_group_name_H-M   'P 1'
#
loop_
_entity.id
_entity.type
_entity.pdbx_description
1 polymer ?
#
loop_
_entity_poly.entity_id
_entity_poly.type
_entity_poly.pdbx_seq_one_letter_code
_entity_poly.pdbx_strand_id
1 'polypeptide(L)' 'MTDQERNHTLEKLATIRRLVAEVRKESGLPVIEAMMRICEGHVKWAQWSLAEGERYQFELD' A
#
# COMPACT_ATOMS: atom_id res chain seq x y z
N MET A 1 16.72 -3.47 3.80
CA MET A 1 15.83 -4.34 2.99
C MET A 1 16.48 -4.53 1.64
N THR A 2 16.56 -5.76 1.16
CA THR A 2 17.07 -6.10 -0.17
C THR A 2 16.06 -5.74 -1.25
N ASP A 3 16.50 -5.62 -2.51
CA ASP A 3 15.59 -5.38 -3.64
C ASP A 3 14.55 -6.49 -3.79
N GLN A 4 14.92 -7.74 -3.50
CA GLN A 4 14.00 -8.87 -3.52
C GLN A 4 12.89 -8.72 -2.46
N GLU A 5 13.25 -8.37 -1.22
CA GLU A 5 12.29 -8.12 -0.14
C GLU A 5 11.39 -6.91 -0.44
N ARG A 6 11.97 -5.85 -1.01
CA ARG A 6 11.23 -4.65 -1.44
C ARG A 6 10.21 -5.00 -2.52
N ASN A 7 10.63 -5.69 -3.56
CA ASN A 7 9.76 -6.11 -4.67
C ASN A 7 8.66 -7.05 -4.19
N HIS A 8 9.00 -8.03 -3.33
CA HIS A 8 8.00 -8.92 -2.73
C HIS A 8 6.96 -8.15 -1.91
N THR A 9 7.39 -7.12 -1.16
CA THR A 9 6.49 -6.25 -0.41
C THR A 9 5.58 -5.43 -1.33
N LEU A 10 6.12 -4.89 -2.43
CA LEU A 10 5.33 -4.16 -3.44
C LEU A 10 4.26 -5.05 -4.09
N GLU A 11 4.57 -6.31 -4.39
CA GLU A 11 3.60 -7.30 -4.89
C GLU A 11 2.47 -7.57 -3.88
N LYS A 12 2.81 -7.69 -2.59
CA LYS A 12 1.83 -7.84 -1.51
C LYS A 12 0.91 -6.61 -1.43
N LEU A 13 1.47 -5.40 -1.50
CA LEU A 13 0.70 -4.15 -1.49
C LEU A 13 -0.22 -4.03 -2.72
N ALA A 14 0.23 -4.46 -3.90
CA ALA A 14 -0.62 -4.53 -5.10
C ALA A 14 -1.79 -5.52 -4.91
N THR A 15 -1.52 -6.66 -4.26
CA THR A 15 -2.56 -7.65 -3.94
C THR A 15 -3.60 -7.10 -2.97
N ILE A 16 -3.18 -6.41 -1.90
CA ILE A 16 -4.09 -5.77 -0.95
C ILE A 16 -4.98 -4.76 -1.68
N ARG A 17 -4.41 -3.91 -2.55
CA ARG A 17 -5.17 -2.91 -3.30
C ARG A 17 -6.27 -3.54 -4.16
N ARG A 18 -5.99 -4.69 -4.80
CA ARG A 18 -6.99 -5.44 -5.57
C ARG A 18 -8.12 -5.94 -4.67
N LEU A 19 -7.79 -6.62 -3.58
CA LEU A 19 -8.78 -7.18 -2.65
C LEU A 19 -9.66 -6.11 -2.00
N VAL A 20 -9.06 -4.98 -1.63
CA VAL A 20 -9.78 -3.83 -1.06
C VAL A 20 -10.78 -3.25 -2.05
N ALA A 21 -10.42 -3.16 -3.34
CA ALA A 21 -11.31 -2.71 -4.39
C ALA A 21 -12.48 -3.69 -4.62
N GLU A 22 -12.22 -5.00 -4.58
CA GLU A 22 -13.24 -6.06 -4.67
C GLU A 22 -14.23 -5.96 -3.50
N VAL A 23 -13.73 -5.94 -2.26
CA VAL A 23 -14.58 -5.80 -1.06
C VAL A 23 -15.42 -4.52 -1.10
N ARG A 24 -14.82 -3.39 -1.53
CA ARG A 24 -15.56 -2.12 -1.67
C ARG A 24 -16.71 -2.26 -2.67
N LYS A 25 -16.50 -2.92 -3.81
CA LYS A 25 -17.51 -3.11 -4.85
C LYS A 25 -18.63 -4.05 -4.40
N GLU A 26 -18.29 -5.09 -3.65
CA GLU A 26 -19.23 -6.17 -3.31
C GLU A 26 -20.01 -5.94 -2.01
N SER A 27 -19.44 -5.21 -1.05
CA SER A 27 -20.03 -5.11 0.29
C SER A 27 -21.38 -4.39 0.33
N GLY A 28 -21.58 -3.33 -0.49
CA GLY A 28 -22.77 -2.48 -0.44
C GLY A 28 -23.03 -1.78 0.90
N LEU A 29 -22.09 -1.87 1.85
CA LEU A 29 -22.22 -1.33 3.20
C LEU A 29 -21.34 -0.09 3.34
N PRO A 30 -21.91 1.11 3.58
CA PRO A 30 -21.15 2.37 3.61
C PRO A 30 -19.95 2.36 4.58
N VAL A 31 -20.09 1.69 5.73
CA VAL A 31 -19.01 1.57 6.71
C VAL A 31 -17.83 0.75 6.17
N ILE A 32 -18.10 -0.34 5.44
CA ILE A 32 -17.06 -1.17 4.84
C ILE A 32 -16.38 -0.38 3.72
N GLU A 33 -17.14 0.32 2.88
CA GLU A 33 -16.56 1.17 1.85
C GLU A 33 -15.63 2.24 2.41
N ALA A 34 -16.02 2.90 3.50
CA ALA A 34 -15.19 3.90 4.18
C ALA A 34 -13.89 3.27 4.69
N MET A 35 -13.96 2.10 5.33
CA MET A 35 -12.78 1.38 5.81
C MET A 35 -11.86 0.95 4.65
N MET A 36 -12.42 0.52 3.53
CA MET A 36 -11.65 0.17 2.33
C MET A 36 -10.92 1.37 1.74
N ARG A 37 -11.53 2.56 1.72
CA ARG A 37 -10.85 3.81 1.29
C ARG A 37 -9.69 4.19 2.21
N ILE A 38 -9.83 4.01 3.53
CA ILE A 38 -8.75 4.23 4.48
C ILE A 38 -7.60 3.25 4.21
N CYS A 39 -7.92 1.97 3.95
CA CYS A 39 -6.92 0.96 3.58
C CYS A 39 -6.17 1.34 2.29
N GLU A 40 -6.87 1.80 1.25
CA GLU A 40 -6.24 2.30 0.01
C GLU A 40 -5.25 3.45 0.28
N GLY A 41 -5.58 4.36 1.20
CA GLY A 41 -4.70 5.44 1.64
C GLY A 41 -3.40 4.92 2.26
N HIS A 42 -3.52 4.00 3.23
CA HIS A 42 -2.35 3.38 3.86
C HIS A 42 -1.49 2.57 2.89
N VAL A 43 -2.10 1.85 1.94
CA VAL A 43 -1.35 1.13 0.90
C VAL A 43 -0.54 2.09 0.03
N LYS A 44 -1.12 3.22 -0.37
CA LYS A 44 -0.39 4.25 -1.14
C LYS A 44 0.78 4.82 -0.35
N TRP A 45 0.60 5.12 0.93
CA TRP A 45 1.69 5.59 1.79
C TRP A 45 2.79 4.55 1.92
N ALA A 46 2.45 3.28 2.17
CA ALA A 46 3.44 2.21 2.21
C ALA A 46 4.20 2.06 0.88
N GLN A 47 3.50 2.18 -0.27
CA GLN A 47 4.14 2.17 -1.59
C GLN A 47 5.09 3.36 -1.76
N TRP A 48 4.71 4.55 -1.32
CA TRP A 48 5.59 5.72 -1.35
C TRP A 48 6.81 5.52 -0.47
N SER A 49 6.67 5.06 0.77
CA SER A 49 7.82 4.82 1.65
C SER A 49 8.80 3.78 1.09
N LEU A 50 8.30 2.78 0.35
CA LEU A 50 9.15 1.78 -0.32
C LEU A 50 9.83 2.33 -1.59
N ALA A 51 9.20 3.26 -2.30
CA ALA A 51 9.76 3.91 -3.49
C ALA A 51 10.67 5.12 -3.14
N GLU A 52 10.40 5.79 -2.02
CA GLU A 52 11.19 6.91 -1.50
C GLU A 52 12.43 6.48 -0.72
N GLY A 53 12.61 5.18 -0.44
CA GLY A 53 13.88 4.63 0.04
C GLY A 53 15.07 4.93 -0.89
N GLU A 54 14.82 5.32 -2.15
CA GLU A 54 15.83 5.80 -3.10
C GLU A 54 16.03 7.33 -3.08
N ARG A 55 15.15 8.10 -2.41
CA ARG A 55 15.16 9.58 -2.40
C ARG A 55 15.57 10.21 -1.08
N TYR A 56 15.45 9.51 0.05
CA TYR A 56 15.94 9.97 1.35
C TYR A 56 17.32 9.39 1.67
N GLN A 57 18.27 9.49 0.73
CA GLN A 57 19.69 9.49 1.09
C GLN A 57 20.01 10.86 1.74
N PHE A 58 19.50 11.09 2.94
CA PHE A 58 20.18 12.00 3.85
C PHE A 58 21.17 11.12 4.60
N GLU A 59 22.40 11.05 4.09
CA GLU A 59 23.53 10.64 4.91
C GLU A 59 23.55 11.59 6.11
N LEU A 60 23.19 11.07 7.29
CA LEU A 60 23.49 11.76 8.54
C LEU A 60 24.97 11.47 8.80
N ASP A 61 25.82 12.42 8.45
CA ASP A 61 27.21 12.52 8.92
C ASP A 61 27.29 12.54 10.46
#